data_AF-A0A9P3PUH2-F1
#
_entry.id   AF-A0A9P3PUH2-F1
#
_cell.length_a   1.000
_cell.length_b   1.000
_cell.length_c   1.000
_cell.angle_alpha   90.00
_cell.angle_beta   90.00
_cell.angle_gamma   90.00
#
_symmetry.space_group_name_H-M   'P 1'
#
loop_
_entity.id
_entity.type
_entity.pdbx_description
1 polymer ?
#
loop_
_entity_poly.entity_id
_entity_poly.type
_entity_poly.pdbx_seq_one_letter_code
_entity_poly.pdbx_strand_id
1 'polypeptide(L)'
;MRMHTETDWDEESTDSSSDDESTPPIHDDFASFDQEPSDNESSMPDHAPGSPVDTRKLEKVRHVLDAMDQAGITLPAFLDAISWGDPACTQDHRVRAARSSLMKSEELPRIVRHWWQPPTSHGKQATSAKEAMVDFSQQCLGTIISKEMRAAASLFASKAGEDVTRDHLTSFEFNTMIQALPRNIPAILAKTPTRLY
;
A
#
# COMPACT_ATOMS: atom_id res chain seq x y z
N MET A 1 -1.12 -49.95 36.25
CA MET A 1 -1.41 -49.36 37.58
C MET A 1 -1.97 -47.96 37.33
N ARG A 2 -3.04 -47.53 38.00
CA ARG A 2 -3.46 -46.10 38.03
C ARG A 2 -2.54 -45.37 39.04
N MET A 3 -2.48 -44.04 39.21
CA MET A 3 -3.39 -42.90 38.99
C MET A 3 -2.57 -41.71 38.37
N HIS A 4 -3.10 -40.62 37.78
CA HIS A 4 -3.94 -39.54 38.34
C HIS A 4 -3.38 -38.97 39.68
N THR A 5 -3.17 -37.67 39.88
CA THR A 5 -3.18 -36.53 38.94
C THR A 5 -2.13 -35.47 39.41
N GLU A 6 -2.23 -34.13 39.41
CA GLU A 6 -3.25 -33.07 39.15
C GLU A 6 -2.55 -31.75 38.73
N THR A 7 -3.29 -30.67 38.45
CA THR A 7 -2.78 -29.29 38.28
C THR A 7 -2.57 -28.57 39.60
N ASP A 8 -1.73 -27.52 39.60
CA ASP A 8 -1.98 -26.33 40.41
C ASP A 8 -1.75 -25.05 39.57
N TRP A 9 -2.41 -23.95 39.93
CA TRP A 9 -2.41 -22.67 39.20
C TRP A 9 -2.22 -21.51 40.19
N ASP A 10 -1.04 -20.88 40.18
CA ASP A 10 -0.83 -19.61 40.87
C ASP A 10 -1.00 -18.43 39.90
N GLU A 11 -2.08 -17.67 40.10
CA GLU A 11 -2.25 -16.33 39.53
C GLU A 11 -1.56 -15.30 40.43
N GLU A 12 -0.69 -14.44 39.88
CA GLU A 12 -0.54 -13.10 40.42
C GLU A 12 -0.38 -12.08 39.29
N SER A 13 -1.10 -10.96 39.40
CA SER A 13 -1.18 -9.91 38.38
C SER A 13 -0.76 -8.57 38.96
N THR A 14 0.18 -7.88 38.31
CA THR A 14 0.42 -6.45 38.54
C THR A 14 0.60 -5.70 37.22
N ASP A 15 -0.29 -4.74 37.01
CA ASP A 15 -0.22 -3.69 35.98
C ASP A 15 0.93 -2.70 36.26
N SER A 16 1.57 -2.21 35.20
CA SER A 16 2.10 -0.84 35.13
C SER A 16 2.42 -0.44 33.68
N SER A 17 1.96 0.73 33.26
CA SER A 17 2.23 1.28 31.92
C SER A 17 3.61 1.95 31.79
N SER A 18 4.07 2.15 30.55
CA SER A 18 4.82 3.34 30.11
C SER A 18 4.88 3.40 28.59
N ASP A 19 4.72 4.61 28.03
CA ASP A 19 4.60 4.89 26.59
C ASP A 19 5.95 5.18 25.91
N ASP A 20 6.10 4.80 24.63
CA ASP A 20 6.69 5.60 23.52
C ASP A 20 6.65 4.80 22.20
N GLU A 21 5.59 4.97 21.40
CA GLU A 21 5.57 4.52 19.99
C GLU A 21 5.57 5.73 19.04
N SER A 22 6.78 6.28 18.84
CA SER A 22 7.08 7.39 17.94
C SER A 22 6.72 7.07 16.46
N THR A 23 5.47 7.34 16.09
CA THR A 23 4.93 7.13 14.74
C THR A 23 5.27 8.31 13.81
N PRO A 24 5.84 8.09 12.60
CA PRO A 24 6.16 9.17 11.67
C PRO A 24 4.90 9.74 10.98
N PRO A 25 4.87 11.05 10.64
CA PRO A 25 3.70 11.67 10.01
C PRO A 25 3.54 11.22 8.55
N ILE A 26 2.35 10.73 8.22
CA ILE A 26 1.91 10.48 6.84
C ILE A 26 1.29 11.77 6.28
N HIS A 27 1.65 12.14 5.05
CA HIS A 27 1.13 13.34 4.37
C HIS A 27 -0.07 12.94 3.50
N ASP A 28 -1.29 13.27 3.94
CA ASP A 28 -2.53 13.02 3.20
C ASP A 28 -2.76 14.09 2.12
N ASP A 29 -2.24 13.84 0.91
CA ASP A 29 -2.54 14.63 -0.30
C ASP A 29 -3.25 13.76 -1.35
N PHE A 30 -4.52 13.45 -1.09
CA PHE A 30 -5.44 12.91 -2.10
C PHE A 30 -6.66 13.83 -2.25
N ALA A 31 -6.53 14.81 -3.14
CA ALA A 31 -7.62 15.72 -3.53
C ALA A 31 -7.84 15.65 -5.04
N SER A 32 -9.10 15.72 -5.46
CA SER A 32 -9.52 15.38 -6.82
C SER A 32 -9.09 16.38 -7.90
N PHE A 33 -8.80 15.80 -9.05
CA PHE A 33 -9.03 16.36 -10.38
C PHE A 33 -10.29 17.24 -10.46
N ASP A 34 -10.10 18.52 -10.77
CA ASP A 34 -10.91 19.30 -11.72
C ASP A 34 -10.06 20.49 -12.20
N GLN A 35 -10.22 20.92 -13.46
CA GLN A 35 -9.26 21.81 -14.12
C GLN A 35 -9.94 22.82 -15.06
N GLU A 36 -9.65 24.11 -14.85
CA GLU A 36 -9.93 25.23 -15.75
C GLU A 36 -8.67 26.13 -15.83
N PRO A 37 -8.44 26.87 -16.93
CA PRO A 37 -7.14 27.47 -17.22
C PRO A 37 -6.90 28.81 -16.52
N SER A 38 -5.63 29.08 -16.20
CA SER A 38 -5.17 30.41 -15.80
C SER A 38 -3.90 30.75 -16.59
N ASP A 39 -4.03 31.70 -17.51
CA ASP A 39 -2.92 32.20 -18.32
C ASP A 39 -1.94 32.98 -17.44
N ASN A 40 -0.77 32.39 -17.19
CA ASN A 40 0.33 33.03 -16.50
C ASN A 40 1.66 32.65 -17.19
N GLU A 41 2.17 33.55 -18.03
CA GLU A 41 3.47 33.43 -18.70
C GLU A 41 4.65 33.59 -17.70
N SER A 42 4.76 32.63 -16.78
CA SER A 42 5.89 32.53 -15.86
C SER A 42 7.06 31.81 -16.53
N SER A 43 7.90 32.58 -17.21
CA SER A 43 9.17 32.11 -17.81
C SER A 43 10.04 31.38 -16.78
N MET A 44 10.03 30.04 -16.86
CA MET A 44 10.91 29.14 -16.10
C MET A 44 11.97 28.54 -17.04
N PRO A 45 13.17 28.22 -16.52
CA PRO A 45 14.38 28.12 -17.34
C PRO A 45 14.45 26.86 -18.19
N ASP A 46 15.26 26.92 -19.25
CA ASP A 46 15.63 25.78 -20.10
C ASP A 46 15.96 24.53 -19.26
N HIS A 47 15.19 23.46 -19.46
CA HIS A 47 15.60 22.13 -19.01
C HIS A 47 16.79 21.67 -19.86
N ALA A 48 17.99 21.88 -19.32
CA ALA A 48 19.26 21.57 -19.98
C ALA A 48 19.26 20.14 -20.59
N PRO A 49 19.44 20.02 -21.92
CA PRO A 49 19.31 18.73 -22.59
C PRO A 49 20.53 17.83 -22.28
N GLY A 50 20.28 16.70 -21.65
CA GLY A 50 21.24 15.61 -21.48
C GLY A 50 21.76 15.44 -20.05
N SER A 51 21.05 14.63 -19.27
CA SER A 51 21.75 13.80 -18.27
C SER A 51 22.76 12.92 -19.01
N PRO A 52 24.02 12.82 -18.57
CA PRO A 52 25.06 12.11 -19.31
C PRO A 52 24.71 10.63 -19.46
N VAL A 53 24.64 10.16 -20.70
CA VAL A 53 24.33 8.75 -21.02
C VAL A 53 25.46 7.85 -20.52
N ASP A 54 25.19 7.05 -19.50
CA ASP A 54 26.14 6.06 -18.97
C ASP A 54 26.30 4.89 -19.94
N THR A 55 27.20 5.06 -20.92
CA THR A 55 27.54 4.05 -21.92
C THR A 55 28.09 2.77 -21.27
N ARG A 56 28.84 2.88 -20.16
CA ARG A 56 29.42 1.74 -19.44
C ARG A 56 28.34 0.88 -18.79
N LYS A 57 27.25 1.48 -18.32
CA LYS A 57 26.07 0.76 -17.85
C LYS A 57 25.29 0.13 -19.00
N LEU A 58 25.14 0.81 -20.13
CA LEU A 58 24.53 0.24 -21.34
C LEU A 58 25.30 -0.98 -21.88
N GLU A 59 26.63 -0.90 -21.94
CA GLU A 59 27.53 -2.01 -22.32
C GLU A 59 27.34 -3.24 -21.42
N LYS A 60 27.32 -3.03 -20.09
CA LYS A 60 27.08 -4.11 -19.13
C LYS A 60 25.69 -4.73 -19.26
N VAL A 61 24.65 -3.93 -19.47
CA VAL A 61 23.28 -4.42 -19.66
C VAL A 61 23.17 -5.24 -20.95
N ARG A 62 23.78 -4.80 -22.05
CA ARG A 62 23.86 -5.58 -23.30
C ARG A 62 24.53 -6.93 -23.08
N HIS A 63 25.72 -6.95 -22.47
CA HIS A 63 26.45 -8.18 -22.20
C HIS A 63 25.66 -9.19 -21.35
N VAL A 64 24.84 -8.72 -20.40
CA VAL A 64 23.94 -9.59 -19.62
C VAL A 64 22.81 -10.15 -20.51
N LEU A 65 22.19 -9.33 -21.37
CA LEU A 65 21.17 -9.80 -22.31
C LEU A 65 21.74 -10.82 -23.31
N ASP A 66 22.91 -10.53 -23.90
CA ASP A 66 23.62 -11.43 -24.81
C ASP A 66 23.88 -12.81 -24.15
N ALA A 67 24.21 -12.82 -22.85
CA ALA A 67 24.44 -14.03 -22.07
C ALA A 67 23.14 -14.78 -21.70
N MET A 68 22.03 -14.07 -21.55
CA MET A 68 20.71 -14.67 -21.32
C MET A 68 20.16 -15.33 -22.60
N ASP A 69 20.33 -14.69 -23.75
CA ASP A 69 19.99 -15.25 -25.07
C ASP A 69 20.83 -16.50 -25.36
N GLN A 70 22.14 -16.48 -25.06
CA GLN A 70 23.02 -17.66 -25.14
C GLN A 70 22.62 -18.80 -24.19
N ALA A 71 22.03 -18.48 -23.04
CA ALA A 71 21.50 -19.45 -22.09
C ALA A 71 20.05 -19.91 -22.42
N GLY A 72 19.43 -19.33 -23.46
CA GLY A 72 18.06 -19.66 -23.87
C GLY A 72 16.96 -19.19 -22.91
N ILE A 73 17.23 -18.20 -22.04
CA ILE A 73 16.27 -17.70 -21.04
C ILE A 73 15.89 -16.24 -21.31
N THR A 74 14.59 -15.96 -21.40
CA THR A 74 14.08 -14.60 -21.63
C THR A 74 14.10 -13.78 -20.34
N LEU A 75 14.17 -12.44 -20.46
CA LEU A 75 14.15 -11.55 -19.28
C LEU A 75 12.92 -11.76 -18.38
N PRO A 76 11.68 -11.93 -18.87
CA PRO A 76 10.53 -12.25 -18.03
C PRO A 76 10.69 -13.59 -17.29
N ALA A 77 11.13 -14.66 -17.97
CA ALA A 77 11.32 -15.98 -17.35
C ALA A 77 12.42 -15.95 -16.26
N PHE A 78 13.50 -15.20 -16.48
CA PHE A 78 14.53 -14.99 -15.48
C PHE A 78 14.02 -14.22 -14.26
N LEU A 79 13.24 -13.15 -14.47
CA LEU A 79 12.67 -12.33 -13.38
C LEU A 79 11.62 -13.09 -12.56
N ASP A 80 10.87 -13.99 -13.18
CA ASP A 80 9.94 -14.89 -12.48
C ASP A 80 10.69 -15.96 -11.67
N ALA A 81 11.65 -16.66 -12.28
CA ALA A 81 12.43 -17.72 -11.64
C ALA A 81 13.31 -17.22 -10.48
N ILE A 82 13.96 -16.05 -10.61
CA ILE A 82 14.71 -15.42 -9.51
C ILE A 82 13.80 -14.92 -8.37
N SER A 83 12.52 -14.69 -8.66
CA SER A 83 11.50 -14.33 -7.68
C SER A 83 10.98 -15.59 -6.98
N TRP A 84 9.93 -16.23 -7.49
CA TRP A 84 9.37 -17.46 -6.90
C TRP A 84 8.77 -18.44 -7.91
N GLY A 85 8.87 -18.19 -9.22
CA GLY A 85 8.23 -18.99 -10.27
C GLY A 85 8.75 -20.42 -10.43
N ASP A 86 10.04 -20.67 -10.13
CA ASP A 86 10.65 -22.00 -10.22
C ASP A 86 11.10 -22.55 -8.84
N PRO A 87 10.62 -23.74 -8.43
CA PRO A 87 10.98 -24.34 -7.15
C PRO A 87 12.47 -24.66 -6.96
N ALA A 88 13.22 -25.05 -8.00
CA ALA A 88 14.65 -25.34 -7.90
C ALA A 88 15.45 -24.04 -7.72
N CYS A 89 15.09 -22.98 -8.43
CA CYS A 89 15.58 -21.62 -8.20
C CYS A 89 15.29 -21.14 -6.76
N THR A 90 14.13 -21.46 -6.17
CA THR A 90 13.89 -21.10 -4.76
C THR A 90 14.77 -21.86 -3.77
N GLN A 91 15.31 -23.02 -4.14
CA GLN A 91 16.16 -23.86 -3.28
C GLN A 91 17.64 -23.53 -3.41
N ASP A 92 18.14 -23.08 -4.57
CA ASP A 92 19.54 -22.69 -4.70
C ASP A 92 19.92 -21.52 -3.75
N HIS A 93 21.11 -21.62 -3.17
CA HIS A 93 21.65 -20.65 -2.23
C HIS A 93 22.01 -19.30 -2.88
N ARG A 94 22.50 -19.30 -4.13
CA ARG A 94 22.97 -18.10 -4.84
C ARG A 94 21.79 -17.32 -5.42
N VAL A 95 20.80 -18.02 -5.97
CA VAL A 95 19.51 -17.43 -6.37
C VAL A 95 18.79 -16.83 -5.15
N ARG A 96 18.69 -17.57 -4.03
CA ARG A 96 18.16 -17.03 -2.76
C ARG A 96 18.88 -15.76 -2.30
N ALA A 97 20.21 -15.74 -2.32
CA ALA A 97 20.99 -14.58 -1.93
C ALA A 97 20.74 -13.37 -2.87
N ALA A 98 20.70 -13.59 -4.19
CA ALA A 98 20.40 -12.55 -5.17
C ALA A 98 18.98 -11.98 -4.98
N ARG A 99 17.98 -12.84 -4.76
CA ARG A 99 16.60 -12.44 -4.42
C ARG A 99 16.55 -11.62 -3.13
N SER A 100 17.22 -12.06 -2.07
CA SER A 100 17.30 -11.31 -0.81
C SER A 100 18.02 -9.98 -0.93
N SER A 101 18.93 -9.82 -1.89
CA SER A 101 19.53 -8.53 -2.24
C SER A 101 18.54 -7.63 -3.00
N LEU A 102 17.79 -8.18 -3.95
CA LEU A 102 16.78 -7.44 -4.73
C LEU A 102 15.63 -6.94 -3.84
N MET A 103 15.11 -7.78 -2.94
CA MET A 103 14.02 -7.41 -2.01
C MET A 103 14.42 -6.35 -0.96
N LYS A 104 15.72 -6.02 -0.85
CA LYS A 104 16.27 -5.01 0.07
C LYS A 104 16.86 -3.80 -0.67
N SER A 105 16.70 -3.72 -1.99
CA SER A 105 17.40 -2.76 -2.85
C SER A 105 16.53 -1.53 -3.13
N GLU A 106 17.15 -0.35 -3.13
CA GLU A 106 16.49 0.92 -3.48
C GLU A 106 16.07 0.97 -4.96
N GLU A 107 16.68 0.16 -5.81
CA GLU A 107 16.27 -0.03 -7.19
C GLU A 107 14.86 -0.62 -7.31
N LEU A 108 14.47 -1.57 -6.44
CA LEU A 108 13.22 -2.32 -6.64
C LEU A 108 11.97 -1.43 -6.62
N PRO A 109 11.74 -0.54 -5.62
CA PRO A 109 10.63 0.42 -5.67
C PRO A 109 10.69 1.37 -6.88
N ARG A 110 11.90 1.76 -7.30
CA ARG A 110 12.12 2.63 -8.47
C ARG A 110 11.80 1.92 -9.79
N ILE A 111 12.16 0.63 -9.92
CA ILE A 111 11.82 -0.23 -11.06
C ILE A 111 10.30 -0.37 -11.17
N VAL A 112 9.62 -0.70 -10.07
CA VAL A 112 8.15 -0.83 -10.03
C VAL A 112 7.47 0.50 -10.41
N ARG A 113 7.97 1.64 -9.92
CA ARG A 113 7.47 2.97 -10.31
C ARG A 113 7.69 3.27 -11.80
N HIS A 114 8.83 2.89 -12.37
CA HIS A 114 9.10 3.04 -13.81
C HIS A 114 8.26 2.11 -14.69
N TRP A 115 7.85 0.93 -14.20
CA TRP A 115 6.92 0.04 -14.91
C TRP A 115 5.49 0.59 -14.92
N TRP A 116 5.06 1.19 -13.80
CA TRP A 116 3.78 1.89 -13.69
C TRP A 116 3.70 3.12 -14.60
N GLN A 117 4.72 3.99 -14.53
CA GLN A 117 4.78 5.26 -15.25
C GLN A 117 6.19 5.45 -15.83
N PRO A 118 6.48 4.90 -17.03
CA PRO A 118 7.76 5.08 -17.68
C PRO A 118 7.95 6.54 -18.11
N PRO A 119 9.20 7.06 -18.10
CA PRO A 119 9.48 8.42 -18.55
C PRO A 119 9.09 8.59 -20.03
N THR A 120 8.31 9.62 -20.31
CA THR A 120 7.87 9.96 -21.67
C THR A 120 9.02 10.57 -22.47
N SER A 121 9.17 10.15 -23.73
CA SER A 121 10.20 10.67 -24.63
C SER A 121 9.56 11.17 -25.92
N HIS A 122 9.81 12.44 -26.28
CA HIS A 122 9.27 13.09 -27.48
C HIS A 122 7.75 12.89 -27.68
N GLY A 123 6.97 13.03 -26.59
CA GLY A 123 5.52 12.86 -26.59
C GLY A 123 5.01 11.43 -26.73
N LYS A 124 5.90 10.43 -26.88
CA LYS A 124 5.54 9.01 -26.92
C LYS A 124 5.69 8.40 -25.53
N GLN A 125 4.61 7.82 -25.03
CA GLN A 125 4.62 6.99 -23.83
C GLN A 125 5.09 5.58 -24.22
N ALA A 126 6.07 5.05 -23.49
CA ALA A 126 6.50 3.66 -23.65
C ALA A 126 5.43 2.71 -23.07
N THR A 127 5.37 1.47 -23.57
CA THR A 127 4.48 0.42 -23.05
C THR A 127 4.71 0.23 -21.55
N SER A 128 3.73 0.62 -20.73
CA SER A 128 3.75 0.51 -19.28
C SER A 128 3.04 -0.75 -18.80
N ALA A 129 3.45 -1.31 -17.66
CA ALA A 129 2.72 -2.38 -16.96
C ALA A 129 1.47 -1.86 -16.21
N LYS A 130 1.09 -0.58 -16.39
CA LYS A 130 0.04 0.11 -15.61
C LYS A 130 -1.26 -0.68 -15.48
N GLU A 131 -1.78 -1.25 -16.57
CA GLU A 131 -3.04 -2.02 -16.58
C GLU A 131 -2.95 -3.26 -15.67
N ALA A 132 -1.99 -4.16 -15.93
CA ALA A 132 -1.75 -5.34 -15.08
C ALA A 132 -1.44 -4.98 -13.61
N MET A 133 -0.80 -3.83 -13.35
CA MET A 133 -0.56 -3.32 -12.01
C MET A 133 -1.83 -2.75 -11.34
N VAL A 134 -2.76 -2.14 -12.08
CA VAL A 134 -4.10 -1.78 -11.58
C VAL A 134 -4.83 -3.06 -11.16
N ASP A 135 -4.93 -4.05 -12.05
CA ASP A 135 -5.67 -5.28 -11.79
C ASP A 135 -5.13 -6.05 -10.58
N PHE A 136 -3.80 -6.12 -10.46
CA PHE A 136 -3.13 -6.69 -9.29
C PHE A 136 -3.41 -5.89 -8.01
N SER A 137 -3.37 -4.55 -8.07
CA SER A 137 -3.66 -3.70 -6.91
C SER A 137 -5.11 -3.84 -6.41
N GLN A 138 -6.08 -4.02 -7.32
CA GLN A 138 -7.48 -4.27 -6.98
C GLN A 138 -7.65 -5.64 -6.29
N GLN A 139 -6.97 -6.68 -6.76
CA GLN A 139 -6.97 -8.01 -6.12
C GLN A 139 -6.37 -7.97 -4.71
N CYS A 140 -5.26 -7.26 -4.54
CA CYS A 140 -4.65 -7.02 -3.23
C CYS A 140 -5.61 -6.27 -2.29
N LEU A 141 -6.17 -5.16 -2.75
CA LEU A 141 -7.07 -4.31 -1.96
C LEU A 141 -8.35 -5.04 -1.58
N GLY A 142 -8.97 -5.79 -2.51
CA GLY A 142 -10.14 -6.62 -2.24
C GLY A 142 -9.87 -7.70 -1.19
N THR A 143 -8.67 -8.28 -1.19
CA THR A 143 -8.22 -9.25 -0.17
C THR A 143 -8.06 -8.59 1.20
N ILE A 144 -7.45 -7.39 1.26
CA ILE A 144 -7.29 -6.60 2.49
C ILE A 144 -8.65 -6.21 3.05
N ILE A 145 -9.52 -5.58 2.25
CA ILE A 145 -10.88 -5.20 2.67
C ILE A 145 -11.66 -6.42 3.16
N SER A 146 -11.55 -7.57 2.47
CA SER A 146 -12.20 -8.82 2.90
C SER A 146 -11.65 -9.40 4.20
N LYS A 147 -10.41 -9.06 4.59
CA LYS A 147 -9.83 -9.42 5.89
C LYS A 147 -10.33 -8.46 6.98
N GLU A 148 -10.24 -7.15 6.75
CA GLU A 148 -10.63 -6.15 7.74
C GLU A 148 -12.15 -6.15 8.00
N MET A 149 -12.99 -6.33 6.98
CA MET A 149 -14.43 -6.52 7.17
C MET A 149 -14.78 -7.78 7.98
N ARG A 150 -13.96 -8.84 7.91
CA ARG A 150 -14.14 -10.05 8.74
C ARG A 150 -13.71 -9.82 10.18
N ALA A 151 -12.68 -9.01 10.43
CA ALA A 151 -12.30 -8.60 11.78
C ALA A 151 -13.37 -7.69 12.41
N ALA A 152 -13.85 -6.69 11.65
CA ALA A 152 -14.89 -5.75 12.06
C ALA A 152 -16.29 -6.37 12.17
N ALA A 153 -16.54 -7.58 11.65
CA ALA A 153 -17.85 -8.24 11.69
C ALA A 153 -18.42 -8.38 13.13
N SER A 154 -17.54 -8.53 14.13
CA SER A 154 -17.92 -8.57 15.55
C SER A 154 -18.44 -7.23 16.10
N LEU A 155 -18.07 -6.10 15.49
CA LEU A 155 -18.54 -4.76 15.84
C LEU A 155 -19.93 -4.46 15.26
N PHE A 156 -20.28 -5.12 14.15
CA PHE A 156 -21.59 -5.04 13.50
C PHE A 156 -22.58 -6.11 14.01
N ALA A 157 -22.14 -7.04 14.86
CA ALA A 157 -23.00 -8.05 15.46
C ALA A 157 -23.83 -7.47 16.62
N SER A 158 -25.16 -7.63 16.58
CA SER A 158 -26.03 -7.27 17.70
C SER A 158 -25.67 -8.10 18.94
N LYS A 159 -25.39 -7.42 20.06
CA LYS A 159 -24.89 -8.05 21.30
C LYS A 159 -25.91 -8.95 22.03
N ALA A 160 -27.18 -8.90 21.64
CA ALA A 160 -28.27 -9.57 22.36
C ALA A 160 -29.01 -10.66 21.55
N GLY A 161 -28.71 -10.82 20.26
CA GLY A 161 -29.56 -11.61 19.35
C GLY A 161 -30.89 -10.92 19.00
N GLU A 162 -31.15 -9.73 19.56
CA GLU A 162 -32.16 -8.79 19.07
C GLU A 162 -31.72 -8.30 17.69
N ASP A 163 -32.39 -8.82 16.66
CA ASP A 163 -32.33 -8.27 15.30
C ASP A 163 -32.97 -6.87 15.31
N VAL A 164 -32.51 -5.97 14.43
CA VAL A 164 -32.82 -4.54 14.57
C VAL A 164 -34.28 -4.26 14.24
N THR A 165 -35.12 -4.18 15.28
CA THR A 165 -36.57 -4.02 15.11
C THR A 165 -36.91 -2.69 14.44
N ARG A 166 -38.05 -2.66 13.72
CA ARG A 166 -38.61 -1.43 13.16
C ARG A 166 -38.73 -0.33 14.22
N ASP A 167 -39.10 -0.72 15.44
CA ASP A 167 -39.35 0.21 16.52
C ASP A 167 -38.04 0.82 17.03
N HIS A 168 -36.95 0.05 17.16
CA HIS A 168 -35.61 0.60 17.41
C HIS A 168 -35.07 1.48 16.27
N LEU A 169 -35.40 1.16 15.02
CA LEU A 169 -35.05 1.99 13.85
C LEU A 169 -35.88 3.28 13.71
N THR A 170 -37.02 3.38 14.41
CA THR A 170 -37.91 4.55 14.35
C THR A 170 -38.06 5.29 15.68
N SER A 171 -37.55 4.75 16.78
CA SER A 171 -37.38 5.43 18.08
C SER A 171 -36.23 6.44 18.04
N PHE A 172 -36.38 7.49 17.22
CA PHE A 172 -35.35 8.52 17.05
C PHE A 172 -35.41 9.56 18.19
N GLU A 173 -34.74 9.27 19.30
CA GLU A 173 -34.67 10.18 20.46
C GLU A 173 -33.71 11.36 20.23
N PHE A 174 -34.22 12.42 19.60
CA PHE A 174 -33.46 13.67 19.37
C PHE A 174 -32.79 14.22 20.64
N ASN A 175 -33.47 14.20 21.80
CA ASN A 175 -32.90 14.68 23.07
C ASN A 175 -31.64 13.90 23.49
N THR A 176 -31.67 12.58 23.33
CA THR A 176 -30.58 11.67 23.70
C THR A 176 -29.39 11.88 22.76
N MET A 177 -29.62 12.10 21.47
CA MET A 177 -28.58 12.52 20.51
C MET A 177 -28.01 13.92 20.83
N ILE A 178 -28.85 14.90 21.17
CA ILE A 178 -28.42 16.27 21.50
C ILE A 178 -27.55 16.30 22.78
N GLN A 179 -27.81 15.41 23.75
CA GLN A 179 -26.99 15.27 24.95
C GLN A 179 -25.71 14.46 24.70
N ALA A 180 -25.74 13.46 23.82
CA ALA A 180 -24.60 12.65 23.46
C ALA A 180 -23.62 13.34 22.48
N LEU A 181 -24.04 14.42 21.81
CA LEU A 181 -23.18 15.20 20.92
C LEU A 181 -22.11 15.95 21.73
N PRO A 182 -20.80 15.60 21.62
CA PRO A 182 -19.77 16.34 22.34
C PRO A 182 -19.67 17.77 21.78
N ARG A 183 -19.50 18.77 22.65
CA ARG A 183 -19.26 20.16 22.24
C ARG A 183 -18.04 20.33 21.32
N ASN A 184 -17.12 19.35 21.34
CA ASN A 184 -15.99 19.26 20.44
C ASN A 184 -16.37 18.46 19.18
N ILE A 185 -17.16 19.06 18.29
CA ILE A 185 -17.21 18.64 16.89
C ILE A 185 -15.79 18.81 16.31
N PRO A 186 -15.23 17.85 15.55
CA PRO A 186 -13.89 17.99 14.96
C PRO A 186 -13.77 19.26 14.12
N ALA A 187 -12.67 20.01 14.29
CA ALA A 187 -12.46 21.32 13.69
C ALA A 187 -12.45 21.34 12.13
N ILE A 188 -12.45 20.16 11.50
CA ILE A 188 -12.66 19.96 10.06
C ILE A 188 -14.02 20.51 9.61
N LEU A 189 -15.09 20.30 10.40
CA LEU A 189 -16.43 20.84 10.09
C LEU A 189 -16.60 22.34 10.44
N ALA A 190 -15.63 22.93 11.15
CA ALA A 190 -15.65 24.34 11.55
C ALA A 190 -14.92 25.27 10.55
N LYS A 191 -14.37 24.73 9.45
CA LYS A 191 -13.50 25.46 8.51
C LYS A 191 -14.04 25.57 7.07
N THR A 192 -15.35 25.69 6.89
CA THR A 192 -15.91 26.31 5.68
C THR A 192 -16.05 27.82 5.91
N PRO A 193 -15.18 28.67 5.33
CA PRO A 193 -15.36 30.12 5.44
C PRO A 193 -16.59 30.55 4.66
N THR A 194 -17.62 31.04 5.36
CA THR A 194 -18.87 31.52 4.75
C THR A 194 -18.60 32.79 3.94
N ARG A 195 -18.29 32.60 2.65
CA ARG A 195 -18.10 33.70 1.69
C ARG A 195 -19.46 34.23 1.25
N LEU A 196 -20.07 35.05 2.11
CA LEU A 196 -21.13 35.96 1.68
C LEU A 196 -20.54 36.99 0.71
N TYR A 197 -21.33 37.36 -0.29
CA TYR A 197 -21.06 38.45 -1.23
C TYR A 197 -21.47 39.80 -0.62
#